data_AF-A0A9E3D334-F1
#
_entry.id   AF-A0A9E3D334-F1
#
_cell.length_a   1.000
_cell.length_b   1.000
_cell.length_c   1.000
_cell.angle_alpha   90.00
_cell.angle_beta   90.00
_cell.angle_gamma   90.00
#
_symmetry.space_group_name_H-M   'P 1'
#
loop_
_entity.id
_entity.type
_entity.pdbx_description
1 polymer ?
#
loop_
_entity_poly.entity_id
_entity_poly.type
_entity_poly.pdbx_seq_one_letter_code
_entity_poly.pdbx_strand_id
1 'polypeptide(L)'
;MRIATAFDPIEVGEADYFAFDFTPDVGAAAIVSTSWTCSLGPYETAIDPTPQSRVLSASLQTALQVRSPTDASLQTRTGSFSVGLIGGMPISAAGGTYILEATANLSDGRVLKLNATVQCKLPRS
;
A
#
# COMPACT_ATOMS: atom_id res chain seq x y z
N MET A 1 -7.79 2.20 14.48
CA MET A 1 -6.88 1.83 13.38
C MET A 1 -7.17 0.38 13.03
N ARG A 2 -7.76 0.11 11.87
CA ARG A 2 -7.98 -1.26 11.38
C ARG A 2 -6.77 -1.61 10.51
N ILE A 3 -6.01 -2.63 10.88
CA ILE A 3 -5.02 -3.23 10.00
C ILE A 3 -5.82 -3.99 8.94
N ALA A 4 -5.73 -3.57 7.68
CA ALA A 4 -6.23 -4.36 6.58
C ALA A 4 -5.41 -5.67 6.48
N THR A 5 -5.95 -6.71 5.83
CA THR A 5 -5.20 -7.92 5.51
C THR A 5 -3.83 -7.56 4.90
N ALA A 6 -2.78 -8.28 5.29
CA ALA A 6 -1.44 -8.06 4.76
C ALA A 6 -1.44 -8.11 3.22
N PHE A 7 -0.63 -7.26 2.60
CA PHE A 7 -0.37 -7.34 1.17
C PHE A 7 0.55 -8.52 0.85
N ASP A 8 0.57 -8.90 -0.43
CA ASP A 8 1.53 -9.87 -0.94
C ASP A 8 2.97 -9.38 -0.71
N PRO A 9 3.92 -10.28 -0.37
CA PRO A 9 5.31 -9.88 -0.13
C PRO A 9 5.98 -9.26 -1.35
N ILE A 10 6.85 -8.28 -1.11
CA ILE A 10 7.69 -7.62 -2.11
C ILE A 10 9.13 -8.13 -2.05
N GLU A 11 9.77 -8.32 -3.20
CA GLU A 11 11.17 -8.74 -3.29
C GLU A 11 12.14 -7.57 -3.11
N VAL A 12 13.34 -7.88 -2.63
CA VAL A 12 14.45 -6.91 -2.60
C VAL A 12 14.69 -6.36 -4.00
N GLY A 13 14.76 -5.03 -4.12
CA GLY A 13 14.95 -4.33 -5.39
C GLY A 13 13.72 -4.23 -6.30
N GLU A 14 12.64 -4.97 -6.02
CA GLU A 14 11.37 -4.89 -6.76
C GLU A 14 10.65 -3.55 -6.51
N ALA A 15 9.76 -3.17 -7.43
CA ALA A 15 8.75 -2.15 -7.20
C ALA A 15 7.38 -2.68 -7.63
N ASP A 16 6.38 -2.48 -6.78
CA ASP A 16 5.01 -2.95 -7.02
C ASP A 16 3.96 -1.92 -6.55
N TYR A 17 2.75 -2.03 -7.09
CA TYR A 17 1.62 -1.17 -6.78
C TYR A 17 0.73 -1.80 -5.70
N PHE A 18 0.58 -1.06 -4.60
CA PHE A 18 -0.32 -1.41 -3.50
C PHE A 18 -1.50 -0.47 -3.47
N ALA A 19 -2.69 -0.97 -3.13
CA ALA A 19 -3.91 -0.18 -3.14
C ALA A 19 -4.71 -0.33 -1.85
N PHE A 20 -5.16 0.80 -1.29
CA PHE A 20 -6.16 0.84 -0.24
C PHE A 20 -7.51 1.26 -0.80
N ASP A 21 -8.56 0.52 -0.45
CA ASP A 21 -9.93 0.83 -0.79
C ASP A 21 -10.60 1.65 0.31
N PHE A 22 -10.83 2.93 0.04
CA PHE A 22 -11.56 3.85 0.92
C PHE A 22 -13.05 3.94 0.58
N THR A 23 -13.53 3.22 -0.45
CA THR A 23 -14.94 3.26 -0.89
C THR A 23 -15.94 3.07 0.26
N PRO A 24 -15.73 2.16 1.23
CA PRO A 24 -16.67 2.00 2.35
C PRO A 24 -16.78 3.21 3.26
N ASP A 25 -15.74 4.03 3.35
CA ASP A 25 -15.59 5.09 4.37
C ASP A 25 -15.75 6.51 3.79
N VAL A 26 -15.61 6.67 2.47
CA VAL A 26 -15.71 7.95 1.76
C VAL A 26 -17.13 8.52 1.80
N GLY A 27 -18.16 7.65 1.73
CA GLY A 27 -19.56 8.09 1.72
C GLY A 27 -19.88 8.96 0.49
N ALA A 28 -20.51 10.12 0.71
CA ALA A 28 -20.85 11.08 -0.35
C ALA A 28 -19.73 12.07 -0.72
N ALA A 29 -18.58 12.03 -0.01
CA ALA A 29 -17.45 12.90 -0.28
C ALA A 29 -16.59 12.36 -1.46
N ALA A 30 -15.58 13.13 -1.87
CA ALA A 30 -14.55 12.68 -2.80
C ALA A 30 -13.17 12.78 -2.15
N ILE A 31 -12.25 11.89 -2.53
CA ILE A 31 -10.84 12.02 -2.15
C ILE A 31 -10.25 13.16 -2.98
N VAL A 32 -9.71 14.19 -2.33
CA VAL A 32 -9.07 15.34 -2.99
C VAL A 32 -7.56 15.16 -3.14
N SER A 33 -6.95 14.40 -2.22
CA SER A 33 -5.51 14.12 -2.25
C SER A 33 -5.20 12.89 -1.42
N THR A 34 -4.09 12.23 -1.72
CA THR A 34 -3.58 11.12 -0.93
C THR A 34 -2.08 11.20 -0.71
N SER A 35 -1.62 10.66 0.42
CA SER A 35 -0.20 10.50 0.75
C SER A 35 0.04 9.12 1.34
N TRP A 36 1.27 8.62 1.21
CA TRP A 36 1.67 7.31 1.72
C TRP A 36 2.86 7.45 2.65
N THR A 37 2.87 6.63 3.70
CA THR A 37 4.04 6.41 4.52
C THR A 37 4.47 4.95 4.49
N CYS A 38 5.78 4.74 4.52
CA CYS A 38 6.39 3.42 4.62
C CYS A 38 7.37 3.44 5.79
N SER A 39 7.18 2.51 6.73
CA SER A 39 8.05 2.34 7.89
C SER A 39 8.38 0.87 8.07
N LEU A 40 9.61 0.56 8.44
CA LEU A 40 9.94 -0.79 8.89
C LEU A 40 9.29 -1.03 10.26
N GLY A 41 8.77 -2.24 10.48
CA GLY A 41 8.11 -2.65 11.71
C GLY A 41 9.02 -2.45 12.94
N PRO A 42 8.44 -2.18 14.11
CA PRO A 42 9.22 -2.06 15.33
C PRO A 42 9.80 -3.42 15.74
N TYR A 43 10.99 -3.41 16.33
CA TYR A 43 11.68 -4.61 16.85
C TYR A 43 12.11 -5.64 15.80
N GLU A 44 12.21 -5.24 14.53
CA GLU A 44 12.76 -6.04 13.45
C GLU A 44 14.30 -6.12 13.53
N THR A 45 14.88 -7.23 13.08
CA THR A 45 16.34 -7.35 12.86
C THR A 45 16.77 -6.84 11.48
N ALA A 46 15.81 -6.75 10.56
CA ALA A 46 15.93 -6.09 9.28
C ALA A 46 16.30 -4.60 9.45
N ILE A 47 17.03 -4.05 8.48
CA ILE A 47 17.49 -2.66 8.50
C ILE A 47 17.15 -1.97 7.18
N ASP A 48 16.35 -0.91 7.26
CA ASP A 48 16.21 0.10 6.22
C ASP A 48 16.33 1.48 6.88
N PRO A 49 17.41 2.24 6.63
CA PRO A 49 17.61 3.53 7.27
C PRO A 49 16.66 4.61 6.74
N THR A 50 16.04 4.41 5.57
CA THR A 50 15.18 5.39 4.92
C THR A 50 13.91 4.73 4.37
N PRO A 51 13.09 4.08 5.20
CA PRO A 51 11.94 3.30 4.71
C PRO A 51 10.92 4.17 3.96
N GLN A 52 10.80 5.45 4.32
CA GLN A 52 9.93 6.38 3.60
C GLN A 52 10.35 6.58 2.12
N SER A 53 11.63 6.44 1.78
CA SER A 53 12.10 6.55 0.39
C SER A 53 11.64 5.40 -0.50
N ARG A 54 11.01 4.37 0.07
CA ARG A 54 10.41 3.26 -0.68
C ARG A 54 9.06 3.63 -1.27
N VAL A 55 8.43 4.71 -0.80
CA VAL A 55 7.25 5.29 -1.45
C VAL A 55 7.71 6.09 -2.66
N LEU A 56 7.60 5.50 -3.85
CA LEU A 56 8.03 6.11 -5.10
C LEU A 56 6.99 7.07 -5.66
N SER A 57 5.70 6.74 -5.50
CA SER A 57 4.59 7.62 -5.87
C SER A 57 3.32 7.26 -5.09
N ALA A 58 2.38 8.21 -5.06
CA ALA A 58 1.04 8.03 -4.55
C ALA A 58 0.05 8.67 -5.53
N SER A 59 -1.06 7.98 -5.83
CA SER A 59 -2.08 8.47 -6.75
C SER A 59 -3.48 8.06 -6.31
N LEU A 60 -4.47 8.89 -6.67
CA LEU A 60 -5.87 8.55 -6.56
C LEU A 60 -6.29 7.77 -7.80
N GLN A 61 -7.02 6.68 -7.62
CA GLN A 61 -7.65 5.92 -8.70
C GLN A 61 -9.14 5.73 -8.40
N THR A 62 -9.97 5.86 -9.43
CA THR A 62 -11.43 5.61 -9.32
C THR A 62 -11.83 4.23 -9.81
N ALA A 63 -10.90 3.51 -10.43
CA ALA A 63 -11.08 2.13 -10.86
C ALA A 63 -9.73 1.40 -10.83
N LEU A 64 -9.76 0.12 -10.46
CA LEU A 64 -8.60 -0.78 -10.50
C LEU A 64 -8.95 -2.07 -11.23
N GLN A 65 -7.98 -2.67 -11.91
CA GLN A 65 -8.10 -4.04 -12.41
C GLN A 65 -7.72 -5.00 -11.29
N VAL A 66 -8.64 -5.86 -10.88
CA VAL A 66 -8.42 -6.87 -9.85
C VAL A 66 -8.62 -8.24 -10.47
N ARG A 67 -7.76 -9.18 -10.11
CA ARG A 67 -7.90 -10.56 -10.56
C ARG A 67 -8.94 -11.26 -9.70
N SER A 68 -9.95 -11.85 -10.35
CA SER A 68 -10.96 -12.67 -9.69
C SER A 68 -10.30 -13.90 -9.05
N PRO A 69 -10.58 -14.17 -7.76
CA PRO A 69 -10.04 -15.35 -7.08
C PRO A 69 -10.67 -16.66 -7.57
N THR A 70 -11.81 -16.59 -8.27
CA THR A 70 -12.56 -17.78 -8.71
C THR A 70 -12.02 -18.35 -10.02
N ASP A 71 -11.62 -17.48 -10.95
CA ASP A 71 -11.31 -17.86 -12.35
C ASP A 71 -10.10 -17.12 -12.93
N ALA A 72 -9.38 -16.34 -12.13
CA ALA A 72 -8.25 -15.52 -12.55
C ALA A 72 -8.55 -14.48 -13.64
N SER A 73 -9.82 -14.20 -13.95
CA SER A 73 -10.20 -13.14 -14.89
C SER A 73 -9.86 -11.75 -14.34
N LEU A 74 -9.53 -10.79 -15.21
CA LEU A 74 -9.35 -9.39 -14.80
C LEU A 74 -10.73 -8.71 -14.76
N GLN A 75 -11.08 -8.16 -13.60
CA GLN A 75 -12.31 -7.43 -13.38
C GLN A 75 -11.99 -5.99 -12.98
N THR A 76 -12.71 -5.05 -13.58
CA THR A 76 -12.62 -3.65 -13.18
C THR A 76 -13.49 -3.41 -11.95
N ARG A 77 -12.86 -2.97 -10.86
CA ARG A 77 -13.54 -2.55 -9.64
C ARG A 77 -13.52 -1.04 -9.55
N THR A 78 -14.70 -0.42 -9.65
CA THR A 78 -14.88 1.02 -9.43
C THR A 78 -14.93 1.33 -7.93
N GLY A 79 -14.40 2.46 -7.51
CA GLY A 79 -14.33 2.84 -6.11
C GLY A 79 -13.54 4.12 -5.88
N SER A 80 -13.08 4.32 -4.64
CA SER A 80 -12.20 5.40 -4.22
C SER A 80 -10.93 4.79 -3.65
N PHE A 81 -9.88 4.72 -4.47
CA PHE A 81 -8.64 4.03 -4.12
C PHE A 81 -7.47 4.99 -3.97
N SER A 82 -6.65 4.77 -2.96
CA SER A 82 -5.30 5.31 -2.93
C SER A 82 -4.33 4.22 -3.36
N VAL A 83 -3.48 4.52 -4.34
CA VAL A 83 -2.48 3.59 -4.90
C VAL A 83 -1.08 4.14 -4.67
N GLY A 84 -0.23 3.35 -4.03
CA GLY A 84 1.18 3.66 -3.81
C GLY A 84 2.07 2.74 -4.64
N LEU A 85 3.00 3.31 -5.40
CA LEU A 85 4.13 2.54 -5.96
C LEU A 85 5.19 2.44 -4.87
N ILE A 86 5.41 1.23 -4.37
CA ILE A 86 6.39 0.96 -3.32
C ILE A 86 7.52 0.12 -3.91
N GLY A 87 8.77 0.47 -3.64
CA GLY A 87 9.87 -0.33 -4.17
C GLY A 87 11.26 0.04 -3.70
N GLY A 88 12.23 -0.69 -4.27
CA GLY A 88 13.64 -0.52 -3.98
C GLY A 88 14.00 -0.92 -2.55
N MET A 89 13.34 -1.94 -1.99
CA MET A 89 13.68 -2.45 -0.65
C MET A 89 15.14 -2.91 -0.64
N PRO A 90 15.96 -2.50 0.36
CA PRO A 90 17.36 -2.90 0.42
C PRO A 90 17.50 -4.36 0.87
N ILE A 91 18.59 -5.01 0.48
CA ILE A 91 18.89 -6.40 0.88
C ILE A 91 18.95 -6.57 2.41
N SER A 92 19.36 -5.53 3.14
CA SER A 92 19.39 -5.50 4.60
C SER A 92 18.01 -5.52 5.25
N ALA A 93 16.95 -5.22 4.48
CA ALA A 93 15.57 -5.30 4.96
C ALA A 93 14.91 -6.65 4.68
N ALA A 94 15.60 -7.58 4.02
CA ALA A 94 15.08 -8.91 3.72
C ALA A 94 14.65 -9.64 5.02
N GLY A 95 13.46 -10.23 4.99
CA GLY A 95 12.82 -10.87 6.13
C GLY A 95 12.01 -9.92 7.02
N GLY A 96 12.21 -8.60 6.89
CA GLY A 96 11.49 -7.60 7.67
C GLY A 96 10.08 -7.32 7.16
N THR A 97 9.21 -6.87 8.07
CA THR A 97 7.85 -6.44 7.74
C THR A 97 7.77 -4.93 7.71
N TYR A 98 7.33 -4.36 6.58
CA TYR A 98 7.02 -2.95 6.49
C TYR A 98 5.55 -2.69 6.80
N ILE A 99 5.27 -1.54 7.41
CA ILE A 99 3.94 -1.00 7.59
C ILE A 99 3.76 0.09 6.53
N LEU A 100 2.75 -0.10 5.68
CA LEU A 100 2.31 0.88 4.70
C LEU A 100 1.04 1.55 5.22
N GLU A 101 1.01 2.88 5.25
CA GLU A 101 -0.20 3.65 5.59
C GLU A 101 -0.51 4.62 4.45
N ALA A 102 -1.75 4.59 3.97
CA ALA A 102 -2.30 5.62 3.10
C ALA A 102 -3.18 6.57 3.92
N THR A 103 -2.99 7.87 3.67
CA THR A 103 -3.87 8.93 4.15
C THR A 103 -4.66 9.48 2.97
N ALA A 104 -5.97 9.67 3.14
CA ALA A 104 -6.86 10.29 2.17
C ALA A 104 -7.53 11.52 2.80
N ASN A 105 -7.34 12.68 2.18
CA ASN A 105 -8.06 13.90 2.55
C ASN A 105 -9.32 13.99 1.70
N LEU A 106 -10.46 14.21 2.34
CA LEU A 106 -11.76 14.26 1.69
C LEU A 106 -12.23 15.71 1.45
N SER A 107 -13.11 15.88 0.47
CA SER A 107 -13.70 17.18 0.11
C SER A 107 -14.55 17.81 1.22
N ASP A 108 -14.99 17.03 2.21
CA ASP A 108 -15.76 17.48 3.37
C ASP A 108 -14.87 17.78 4.61
N GLY A 109 -13.55 17.76 4.44
CA GLY A 109 -12.57 18.04 5.49
C GLY A 109 -12.21 16.85 6.37
N ARG A 110 -12.85 15.69 6.21
CA ARG A 110 -12.42 14.47 6.92
C ARG A 110 -11.07 13.97 6.40
N VAL A 111 -10.33 13.30 7.29
CA VAL A 111 -9.09 12.59 6.96
C VAL A 111 -9.29 11.12 7.31
N LEU A 112 -9.11 10.25 6.32
CA LEU A 112 -9.16 8.80 6.49
C LEU A 112 -7.75 8.22 6.42
N LYS A 113 -7.51 7.18 7.21
CA LYS A 113 -6.23 6.46 7.25
C LYS A 113 -6.47 4.96 7.25
N LEU A 114 -5.78 4.26 6.35
CA LEU A 114 -5.75 2.80 6.29
C LEU A 114 -4.30 2.35 6.25
N ASN A 115 -4.02 1.21 6.87
CA ASN A 115 -2.70 0.60 6.83
C ASN A 115 -2.79 -0.91 6.70
N ALA A 116 -1.69 -1.46 6.18
CA ALA A 116 -1.46 -2.88 6.00
C ALA A 116 0.04 -3.12 6.10
N THR A 117 0.40 -4.39 6.29
CA THR A 117 1.79 -4.82 6.29
C THR A 117 2.18 -5.41 4.95
N VAL A 118 3.44 -5.24 4.56
CA VAL A 118 4.07 -5.95 3.44
C VAL A 118 5.38 -6.55 3.90
N GLN A 119 5.59 -7.83 3.63
CA GLN A 119 6.85 -8.50 3.97
C GLN A 119 7.88 -8.25 2.86
N CYS A 120 9.11 -7.86 3.21
CA CYS A 120 10.23 -7.87 2.28
C CYS A 120 10.87 -9.27 2.28
N LYS A 121 11.00 -9.89 1.10
CA LYS A 121 11.63 -11.21 0.94
C LYS A 121 12.80 -11.15 -0.03
N LEU A 122 13.65 -12.17 0.03
CA LEU A 122 14.67 -12.38 -0.99
C LEU A 122 14.03 -12.76 -2.33
N PRO A 123 14.63 -12.38 -3.48
CA PRO A 123 14.21 -12.87 -4.77
C PRO A 123 14.28 -14.40 -4.80
N ARG A 124 13.29 -15.05 -5.41
CA ARG A 124 13.35 -16.50 -5.61
C ARG A 124 14.39 -16.82 -6.68
N SER A 125 15.36 -17.68 -6.33
CA SER A 125 16.31 -18.29 -7.26
C SER A 125 15.64 -19.31 -8.18
#